data_AF-A0A645BZF7-F1
#
_entry.id   AF-A0A645BZF7-F1
#
_cell.length_a   1.000
_cell.length_b   1.000
_cell.length_c   1.000
_cell.angle_alpha   90.00
_cell.angle_beta   90.00
_cell.angle_gamma   90.00
#
_symmetry.space_group_name_H-M   'P 1'
#
loop_
_entity.id
_entity.type
_entity.pdbx_description
1 polymer ?
#
loop_
_entity_poly.entity_id
_entity_poly.type
_entity_poly.pdbx_seq_one_letter_code
_entity_poly.pdbx_strand_id
1 'polypeptide(L)'
;MTERYRRRIINIHPSLIPSFCGKGYYGLRVHQAALHRGVKISGATVHLVDEVADGGPILAQQAIDVLGDDTPSSLGRRILEQVEWKLLPRTVASYCLYMERNMSLLQNLAANRYPGRGIVCGLNERGNAIIAYFITARSSHSKNRCLVAEGDTVRTKAVDESLLVDPSLIIYRAMDRLGEDVVVANGDQSDTILDGLRQGRTLQASLESRTFEPDAPNYTPRISGLFHLGQDPFYTLSILRRSDDGSCDRSYYSYTELEKGKAHLIHTYEGDGNPLPGFTGDPREVDLAGDADSIADRIWEMLDRQYRVAVCVKEINLTGTDAVFAIRQGADNGLY
;
A
#
# COMPACT_ATOMS: atom_id res chain seq x y z
N MET A 1 28.47 -0.72 -10.90
CA MET A 1 27.48 -1.47 -10.07
C MET A 1 26.69 -0.51 -9.18
N THR A 2 27.37 0.40 -8.49
CA THR A 2 26.81 1.47 -7.64
C THR A 2 25.75 2.30 -8.34
N GLU A 3 26.00 2.76 -9.57
CA GLU A 3 25.07 3.59 -10.34
C GLU A 3 23.69 2.91 -10.58
N ARG A 4 23.70 1.63 -10.97
CA ARG A 4 22.47 0.85 -11.23
C ARG A 4 21.61 0.61 -9.98
N TYR A 5 22.25 0.56 -8.81
CA TYR A 5 21.60 0.26 -7.53
C TYR A 5 21.72 1.43 -6.55
N ARG A 6 21.78 2.66 -7.07
CA ARG A 6 21.91 3.87 -6.27
C ARG A 6 20.83 3.90 -5.19
N ARG A 7 21.22 4.10 -3.92
CA ARG A 7 20.35 4.07 -2.73
C ARG A 7 19.61 2.74 -2.47
N ARG A 8 20.07 1.63 -3.05
CA ARG A 8 19.48 0.28 -2.87
C ARG A 8 20.44 -0.74 -2.28
N ILE A 9 21.65 -0.31 -1.88
CA ILE A 9 22.66 -1.18 -1.27
C ILE A 9 23.00 -0.61 0.10
N ILE A 10 22.82 -1.44 1.13
CA ILE A 10 23.22 -1.15 2.50
C ILE A 10 24.47 -1.99 2.79
N ASN A 11 25.48 -1.35 3.37
CA ASN A 11 26.71 -1.99 3.80
C ASN A 11 26.94 -1.76 5.30
N ILE A 12 27.72 -2.66 5.92
CA ILE A 12 28.27 -2.45 7.25
C ILE A 12 29.80 -2.44 7.18
N HIS A 13 30.41 -1.51 7.91
CA HIS A 13 31.86 -1.38 8.00
C HIS A 13 32.31 -1.46 9.47
N PRO A 14 33.35 -2.25 9.81
CA PRO A 14 33.82 -2.51 11.19
C PRO A 14 34.62 -1.34 11.82
N SER A 15 34.17 -0.11 11.61
CA SER A 15 34.66 1.08 12.32
C SER A 15 33.58 2.15 12.44
N LEU A 16 33.84 3.17 13.26
CA LEU A 16 33.05 4.40 13.29
C LEU A 16 33.52 5.34 12.16
N ILE A 17 32.86 5.32 11.00
CA ILE A 17 33.11 6.25 9.88
C ILE A 17 32.97 7.69 10.39
N PRO A 18 33.93 8.61 10.09
CA PRO A 18 34.99 8.50 9.07
C PRO A 18 36.33 7.89 9.54
N SER A 19 36.39 7.27 10.72
CA SER A 19 37.63 6.65 11.23
C SER A 19 37.90 5.30 10.56
N PHE A 20 39.15 5.05 10.17
CA PHE A 20 39.61 3.74 9.66
C PHE A 20 38.69 3.14 8.58
N CYS A 21 38.31 3.94 7.59
CA CYS A 21 37.41 3.54 6.50
C CYS A 21 37.97 3.91 5.13
N GLY A 22 37.34 3.40 4.07
CA GLY A 22 37.77 3.62 2.69
C GLY A 22 38.93 2.72 2.27
N LYS A 23 39.63 3.11 1.20
CA LYS A 23 40.62 2.25 0.54
C LYS A 23 41.74 1.83 1.50
N GLY A 24 41.92 0.52 1.65
CA GLY A 24 42.97 -0.08 2.49
C GLY A 24 42.51 -0.52 3.89
N TYR A 25 41.32 -0.10 4.30
CA TYR A 25 40.72 -0.46 5.59
C TYR A 25 39.67 -1.55 5.39
N TYR A 26 40.11 -2.81 5.34
CA TYR A 26 39.24 -3.96 5.20
C TYR A 26 39.76 -5.13 6.04
N GLY A 27 38.84 -6.01 6.47
CA GLY A 27 39.18 -7.14 7.35
C GLY A 27 39.95 -6.70 8.59
N LEU A 28 40.97 -7.46 8.98
CA LEU A 28 41.78 -7.19 10.18
C LEU A 28 42.54 -5.85 10.14
N ARG A 29 42.78 -5.26 8.96
CA ARG A 29 43.54 -4.00 8.83
C ARG A 29 42.87 -2.83 9.55
N VAL A 30 41.54 -2.85 9.62
CA VAL A 30 40.74 -1.85 10.34
C VAL A 30 41.10 -1.84 11.83
N HIS A 31 41.09 -3.03 12.45
CA HIS A 31 41.37 -3.19 13.88
C HIS A 31 42.86 -2.99 14.21
N GLN A 32 43.76 -3.41 13.31
CA GLN A 32 45.20 -3.14 13.44
C GLN A 32 45.47 -1.64 13.50
N ALA A 33 44.86 -0.86 12.59
CA ALA A 33 45.03 0.58 12.56
C ALA A 33 44.43 1.26 13.80
N ALA A 34 43.26 0.81 14.26
CA ALA A 34 42.63 1.32 15.47
C ALA A 34 43.52 1.14 16.71
N LEU A 35 44.04 -0.08 16.91
CA LEU A 35 44.93 -0.40 18.02
C LEU A 35 46.27 0.32 17.92
N HIS A 36 46.87 0.37 16.72
CA HIS A 36 48.11 1.12 16.50
C HIS A 36 47.96 2.61 16.80
N ARG A 37 46.80 3.18 16.47
CA ARG A 37 46.48 4.58 16.79
C ARG A 37 46.23 4.81 18.29
N GLY A 38 45.96 3.75 19.05
CA GLY A 38 45.72 3.79 20.49
C GLY A 38 44.31 4.28 20.88
N VAL A 39 43.32 4.14 19.99
CA VAL A 39 41.95 4.58 20.29
C VAL A 39 41.35 3.79 21.45
N LYS A 40 40.49 4.44 22.24
CA LYS A 40 39.79 3.81 23.37
C LYS A 40 38.36 3.39 23.02
N ILE A 41 37.87 3.84 21.87
CA ILE A 41 36.54 3.56 21.35
C ILE A 41 36.70 3.13 19.89
N SER A 42 36.00 2.06 19.53
CA SER A 42 35.80 1.59 18.16
C SER A 42 34.32 1.26 17.97
N GLY A 43 33.94 0.57 16.88
CA GLY A 43 32.55 0.23 16.63
C GLY A 43 32.31 -0.22 15.21
N ALA A 44 31.06 -0.13 14.77
CA ALA A 44 30.69 -0.38 13.37
C ALA A 44 29.69 0.66 12.87
N THR A 45 29.64 0.83 11.55
CA THR A 45 28.77 1.77 10.85
C THR A 45 27.96 1.06 9.79
N VAL A 46 26.64 1.23 9.81
CA VAL A 46 25.74 0.83 8.71
C VAL A 46 25.46 2.07 7.87
N HIS A 47 25.66 1.98 6.56
CA HIS A 47 25.50 3.10 5.65
C HIS A 47 24.97 2.65 4.27
N LEU A 48 24.43 3.61 3.51
CA LEU A 48 24.15 3.40 2.09
C LEU A 48 25.45 3.41 1.30
N VAL A 49 25.58 2.51 0.32
CA VAL A 49 26.73 2.51 -0.59
C VAL A 49 26.54 3.58 -1.67
N ASP A 50 27.59 4.34 -1.94
CA ASP A 50 27.70 5.26 -3.07
C ASP A 50 29.02 5.02 -3.84
N GLU A 51 29.41 5.97 -4.68
CA GLU A 51 30.63 5.88 -5.50
C GLU A 51 31.92 5.93 -4.66
N VAL A 52 31.84 6.44 -3.43
CA VAL A 52 32.96 6.61 -2.51
C VAL A 52 32.95 5.45 -1.51
N ALA A 53 34.03 4.67 -1.46
CA ALA A 53 34.14 3.58 -0.49
C ALA A 53 33.96 4.11 0.93
N ASP A 54 32.96 3.56 1.64
CA ASP A 54 32.54 3.97 2.99
C ASP A 54 32.18 5.46 3.13
N GLY A 55 31.79 6.12 2.03
CA GLY A 55 31.48 7.56 1.98
C GLY A 55 30.00 7.90 1.99
N GLY A 56 29.13 6.92 1.73
CA GLY A 56 27.70 7.18 1.60
C GLY A 56 26.97 7.46 2.93
N PRO A 57 25.70 7.91 2.86
CA PRO A 57 24.94 8.34 4.02
C PRO A 57 24.90 7.29 5.14
N ILE A 58 25.29 7.70 6.34
CA ILE A 58 25.26 6.87 7.54
C ILE A 58 23.80 6.68 7.99
N LEU A 59 23.40 5.42 8.17
CA LEU A 59 22.08 5.04 8.69
C LEU A 59 22.12 4.81 10.20
N ALA A 60 23.19 4.17 10.69
CA ALA A 60 23.38 3.92 12.11
C ALA A 60 24.85 3.67 12.44
N GLN A 61 25.23 3.99 13.68
CA GLN A 61 26.54 3.66 14.25
C GLN A 61 26.36 3.17 15.68
N GLN A 62 27.23 2.26 16.10
CA GLN A 62 27.30 1.85 17.50
C GLN A 62 28.75 1.66 17.89
N ALA A 63 29.10 2.29 19.01
CA ALA A 63 30.43 2.29 19.58
C ALA A 63 30.59 1.19 20.65
N ILE A 64 31.81 0.71 20.82
CA ILE A 64 32.23 -0.13 21.94
C ILE A 64 33.62 0.30 22.43
N ASP A 65 33.92 -0.01 23.68
CA ASP A 65 35.25 0.22 24.24
C ASP A 65 36.30 -0.72 23.63
N VAL A 66 37.51 -0.19 23.48
CA VAL A 66 38.73 -0.95 23.21
C VAL A 66 39.38 -1.30 24.54
N LEU A 67 39.53 -2.59 24.81
CA LEU A 67 40.09 -3.10 26.06
C LEU A 67 41.62 -3.11 25.98
N GLY A 68 42.27 -3.06 27.15
CA GLY A 68 43.73 -2.92 27.23
C GLY A 68 44.51 -4.11 26.66
N ASP A 69 43.91 -5.29 26.63
CA ASP A 69 44.47 -6.56 26.15
C ASP A 69 43.99 -6.93 24.74
N ASP A 70 43.34 -6.00 24.03
CA ASP A 70 42.84 -6.29 22.70
C ASP A 70 43.94 -6.55 21.68
N THR A 71 43.76 -7.63 20.95
CA THR A 71 44.41 -7.91 19.66
C THR A 71 43.47 -7.49 18.53
N PRO A 72 43.98 -7.29 17.29
CA PRO A 72 43.11 -7.02 16.14
C PRO A 72 41.99 -8.05 15.96
N SER A 73 42.28 -9.32 16.26
CA SER A 73 41.32 -10.42 16.17
C SER A 73 40.28 -10.38 17.31
N SER A 74 40.68 -10.11 18.55
CA SER A 74 39.75 -10.05 19.68
C SER A 74 38.83 -8.82 19.58
N LEU A 75 39.38 -7.66 19.21
CA LEU A 75 38.60 -6.45 18.98
C LEU A 75 37.61 -6.64 17.82
N GLY A 76 38.07 -7.20 16.70
CA GLY A 76 37.21 -7.47 15.54
C GLY A 76 36.09 -8.45 15.85
N ARG A 77 36.40 -9.54 16.57
CA ARG A 77 35.39 -10.49 17.03
C ARG A 77 34.36 -9.84 17.94
N ARG A 78 34.78 -8.98 18.86
CA ARG A 78 33.87 -8.27 19.76
C ARG A 78 32.97 -7.28 19.00
N ILE A 79 33.51 -6.54 18.03
CA ILE A 79 32.72 -5.66 17.15
C ILE A 79 31.69 -6.48 16.36
N LEU A 80 32.10 -7.60 15.78
CA LEU A 80 31.20 -8.49 15.04
C LEU A 80 30.02 -8.99 15.90
N GLU A 81 30.32 -9.60 17.04
CA GLU A 81 29.32 -10.26 17.91
C GLU A 81 28.44 -9.27 18.68
N GLN A 82 29.01 -8.17 19.16
CA GLN A 82 28.29 -7.21 20.01
C GLN A 82 27.62 -6.08 19.22
N VAL A 83 28.15 -5.77 18.03
CA VAL A 83 27.69 -4.65 17.20
C VAL A 83 27.11 -5.14 15.88
N GLU A 84 27.92 -5.69 14.98
CA GLU A 84 27.50 -5.89 13.59
C GLU A 84 26.29 -6.80 13.44
N TRP A 85 26.28 -7.94 14.14
CA TRP A 85 25.18 -8.91 14.14
C TRP A 85 23.85 -8.35 14.66
N LYS A 86 23.87 -7.22 15.37
CA LYS A 86 22.66 -6.58 15.92
C LYS A 86 22.31 -5.30 15.16
N LEU A 87 23.32 -4.48 14.87
CA LEU A 87 23.18 -3.18 14.25
C LEU A 87 22.69 -3.31 12.81
N LEU A 88 23.27 -4.20 12.01
CA LEU A 88 22.86 -4.38 10.61
C LEU A 88 21.38 -4.80 10.48
N PRO A 89 20.92 -5.92 11.08
CA PRO A 89 19.53 -6.35 10.89
C PRO A 89 18.53 -5.34 11.44
N ARG A 90 18.80 -4.71 12.60
CA ARG A 90 17.93 -3.66 13.15
C ARG A 90 17.84 -2.46 12.21
N THR A 91 18.97 -2.01 11.69
CA THR A 91 19.03 -0.83 10.80
C THR A 91 18.35 -1.12 9.47
N VAL A 92 18.56 -2.30 8.89
CA VAL A 92 17.85 -2.72 7.66
C VAL A 92 16.35 -2.77 7.90
N ALA A 93 15.88 -3.38 9.00
CA ALA A 93 14.46 -3.42 9.32
C ALA A 93 13.86 -2.02 9.49
N SER A 94 14.51 -1.13 10.25
CA SER A 94 14.07 0.27 10.40
C SER A 94 14.10 1.04 9.09
N TYR A 95 15.10 0.80 8.23
CA TYR A 95 15.19 1.44 6.92
C TYR A 95 14.10 0.94 5.98
N CYS A 96 13.78 -0.35 5.97
CA CYS A 96 12.64 -0.89 5.21
C CYS A 96 11.32 -0.26 5.66
N LEU A 97 11.05 -0.20 6.97
CA LEU A 97 9.85 0.46 7.52
C LEU A 97 9.80 1.95 7.16
N TYR A 98 10.94 2.64 7.21
CA TYR A 98 11.05 4.03 6.75
C TYR A 98 10.73 4.13 5.26
N MET A 99 11.35 3.29 4.43
CA MET A 99 11.09 3.27 2.99
C MET A 99 9.62 2.97 2.70
N GLU A 100 9.00 2.00 3.36
CA GLU A 100 7.57 1.68 3.22
C GLU A 100 6.67 2.88 3.55
N ARG A 101 6.97 3.60 4.64
CA ARG A 101 6.24 4.82 5.02
C ARG A 101 6.45 5.98 4.04
N ASN A 102 7.55 5.98 3.30
CA ASN A 102 7.93 7.05 2.37
C ASN A 102 7.84 6.60 0.89
N MET A 103 7.39 5.38 0.61
CA MET A 103 7.15 4.90 -0.74
C MET A 103 5.89 5.58 -1.26
N SER A 104 5.94 6.10 -2.49
CA SER A 104 4.72 6.47 -3.20
C SER A 104 3.83 5.23 -3.28
N LEU A 105 2.55 5.40 -3.05
CA LEU A 105 1.64 4.27 -2.98
C LEU A 105 1.52 3.45 -4.28
N LEU A 106 1.84 4.02 -5.45
CA LEU A 106 1.98 3.23 -6.68
C LEU A 106 3.08 2.15 -6.55
N GLN A 107 4.13 2.41 -5.77
CA GLN A 107 5.15 1.41 -5.44
C GLN A 107 4.63 0.36 -4.47
N ASN A 108 3.74 0.72 -3.53
CA ASN A 108 3.09 -0.24 -2.64
C ASN A 108 2.14 -1.17 -3.41
N LEU A 109 1.31 -0.65 -4.31
CA LEU A 109 0.46 -1.48 -5.17
C LEU A 109 1.28 -2.40 -6.09
N ALA A 110 2.37 -1.89 -6.68
CA ALA A 110 3.27 -2.71 -7.50
C ALA A 110 3.99 -3.80 -6.70
N ALA A 111 4.19 -3.59 -5.39
CA ALA A 111 4.79 -4.57 -4.49
C ALA A 111 3.78 -5.59 -3.93
N ASN A 112 2.49 -5.22 -3.88
CA ASN A 112 1.42 -6.12 -3.44
C ASN A 112 0.89 -6.94 -4.61
N ARG A 113 1.31 -8.20 -4.65
CA ARG A 113 0.92 -9.13 -5.71
C ARG A 113 -0.60 -9.39 -5.77
N TYR A 114 -1.31 -9.30 -4.65
CA TYR A 114 -2.75 -9.57 -4.61
C TYR A 114 -3.48 -8.67 -3.59
N PRO A 115 -3.89 -7.46 -3.99
CA PRO A 115 -4.63 -6.53 -3.12
C PRO A 115 -6.10 -6.93 -2.90
N GLY A 116 -6.63 -7.85 -3.70
CA GLY A 116 -8.06 -8.16 -3.74
C GLY A 116 -8.85 -7.04 -4.41
N ARG A 117 -9.78 -6.41 -3.69
CA ARG A 117 -10.52 -5.24 -4.17
C ARG A 117 -9.91 -3.99 -3.57
N GLY A 118 -9.94 -2.87 -4.30
CA GLY A 118 -9.47 -1.61 -3.77
C GLY A 118 -10.25 -0.41 -4.25
N ILE A 119 -10.23 0.64 -3.42
CA ILE A 119 -10.94 1.90 -3.60
C ILE A 119 -9.92 3.03 -3.48
N VAL A 120 -9.93 3.95 -4.45
CA VAL A 120 -9.18 5.21 -4.38
C VAL A 120 -10.14 6.38 -4.40
N CYS A 121 -10.01 7.30 -3.45
CA CYS A 121 -10.80 8.54 -3.41
C CYS A 121 -9.87 9.74 -3.22
N GLY A 122 -10.06 10.80 -4.02
CA GLY A 122 -9.36 12.07 -3.85
C GLY A 122 -9.54 13.02 -5.03
N LEU A 123 -8.61 13.96 -5.21
CA LEU A 123 -8.64 14.90 -6.32
C LEU A 123 -7.48 14.64 -7.28
N ASN A 124 -7.72 14.73 -8.59
CA ASN A 124 -6.62 14.85 -9.54
C ASN A 124 -6.01 16.26 -9.52
N GLU A 125 -4.92 16.47 -10.26
CA GLU A 125 -4.25 17.78 -10.39
C GLU A 125 -5.17 18.88 -10.94
N ARG A 126 -6.23 18.51 -11.68
CA ARG A 126 -7.23 19.45 -12.20
C ARG A 126 -8.23 19.89 -11.11
N GLY A 127 -8.28 19.18 -9.98
CA GLY A 127 -9.23 19.41 -8.90
C GLY A 127 -10.57 18.69 -9.09
N ASN A 128 -10.65 17.76 -10.04
CA ASN A 128 -11.82 16.91 -10.21
C ASN A 128 -11.76 15.76 -9.19
N ALA A 129 -12.92 15.35 -8.67
CA ALA A 129 -13.03 14.19 -7.81
C ALA A 129 -12.78 12.92 -8.61
N ILE A 130 -11.90 12.08 -8.08
CA ILE A 130 -11.59 10.76 -8.60
C ILE A 130 -12.07 9.72 -7.60
N ILE A 131 -12.93 8.82 -8.09
CA ILE A 131 -13.37 7.63 -7.38
C ILE A 131 -12.99 6.43 -8.26
N ALA A 132 -11.97 5.68 -7.85
CA ALA A 132 -11.55 4.47 -8.54
C ALA A 132 -11.92 3.22 -7.73
N TYR A 133 -12.29 2.17 -8.45
CA TYR A 133 -12.52 0.84 -7.91
C TYR A 133 -11.84 -0.19 -8.78
N PHE A 134 -11.15 -1.14 -8.16
CA PHE A 134 -10.55 -2.25 -8.89
C PHE A 134 -10.82 -3.60 -8.23
N ILE A 135 -10.75 -4.64 -9.06
CA ILE A 135 -11.00 -6.02 -8.68
C ILE A 135 -9.83 -6.87 -9.15
N THR A 136 -9.27 -7.66 -8.23
CA THR A 136 -8.41 -8.80 -8.52
C THR A 136 -9.04 -10.07 -7.96
N ALA A 137 -8.76 -11.22 -8.60
CA ALA A 137 -9.32 -12.51 -8.21
C ALA A 137 -8.37 -13.68 -8.52
N ARG A 138 -8.41 -14.73 -7.68
CA ARG A 138 -7.58 -15.95 -7.83
C ARG A 138 -8.29 -17.09 -8.54
N SER A 139 -9.57 -17.33 -8.23
CA SER A 139 -10.34 -18.47 -8.77
C SER A 139 -11.08 -18.10 -10.05
N SER A 140 -11.35 -19.11 -10.90
CA SER A 140 -12.13 -18.92 -12.14
C SER A 140 -13.51 -18.33 -11.85
N HIS A 141 -14.17 -18.78 -10.79
CA HIS A 141 -15.47 -18.25 -10.35
C HIS A 141 -15.36 -16.77 -9.94
N SER A 142 -14.35 -16.40 -9.14
CA SER A 142 -14.17 -15.00 -8.74
C SER A 142 -13.69 -14.10 -9.89
N LYS A 143 -13.07 -14.67 -10.93
CA LYS A 143 -12.69 -13.96 -12.16
C LYS A 143 -13.86 -13.78 -13.13
N ASN A 144 -14.95 -14.54 -12.97
CA ASN A 144 -16.15 -14.45 -13.78
C ASN A 144 -16.98 -13.19 -13.44
N ARG A 145 -16.38 -12.01 -13.53
CA ARG A 145 -17.08 -10.75 -13.35
C ARG A 145 -16.45 -9.61 -14.14
N CYS A 146 -17.27 -8.69 -14.58
CA CYS A 146 -16.88 -7.44 -15.25
C CYS A 146 -17.58 -6.26 -14.56
N LEU A 147 -17.10 -5.04 -14.84
CA LEU A 147 -17.73 -3.79 -14.43
C LEU A 147 -18.51 -3.19 -15.59
N VAL A 148 -19.75 -2.83 -15.34
CA VAL A 148 -20.61 -2.16 -16.32
C VAL A 148 -21.12 -0.86 -15.72
N ALA A 149 -20.88 0.25 -16.42
CA ALA A 149 -21.39 1.56 -16.07
C ALA A 149 -22.66 1.87 -16.88
N GLU A 150 -23.73 2.22 -16.18
CA GLU A 150 -25.02 2.63 -16.75
C GLU A 150 -25.48 3.90 -16.02
N GLY A 151 -25.39 5.04 -16.70
CA GLY A 151 -25.61 6.34 -16.07
C GLY A 151 -24.55 6.62 -14.99
N ASP A 152 -24.98 6.94 -13.78
CA ASP A 152 -24.10 7.18 -12.63
C ASP A 152 -23.71 5.92 -11.85
N THR A 153 -24.33 4.78 -12.19
CA THR A 153 -24.18 3.53 -11.46
C THR A 153 -23.17 2.61 -12.13
N VAL A 154 -22.25 2.05 -11.34
CA VAL A 154 -21.35 0.97 -11.77
C VAL A 154 -21.74 -0.30 -11.02
N ARG A 155 -22.02 -1.38 -11.76
CA ARG A 155 -22.34 -2.70 -11.19
C ARG A 155 -21.32 -3.73 -11.63
N THR A 156 -21.09 -4.71 -10.77
CA THR A 156 -20.47 -5.96 -11.19
C THR A 156 -21.51 -6.85 -11.87
N LYS A 157 -21.16 -7.42 -13.01
CA LYS A 157 -21.97 -8.44 -13.71
C LYS A 157 -21.12 -9.69 -13.92
N ALA A 158 -21.75 -10.85 -13.96
CA ALA A 158 -21.05 -12.06 -14.39
C ALA A 158 -20.72 -11.96 -15.88
N VAL A 159 -19.57 -12.50 -16.31
CA VAL A 159 -19.25 -12.55 -17.74
C VAL A 159 -19.98 -13.73 -18.39
N ASP A 160 -20.03 -14.87 -17.69
CA ASP A 160 -20.82 -16.05 -18.03
C ASP A 160 -21.78 -16.37 -16.89
N GLU A 161 -23.08 -16.12 -17.11
CA GLU A 161 -24.13 -16.37 -16.11
C GLU A 161 -24.25 -17.86 -15.74
N SER A 162 -23.82 -18.78 -16.61
CA SER A 162 -23.91 -20.22 -16.34
C SER A 162 -22.91 -20.72 -15.29
N LEU A 163 -21.82 -19.98 -15.06
CA LEU A 163 -20.77 -20.29 -14.08
C LEU A 163 -21.03 -19.67 -12.71
N LEU A 164 -22.20 -19.06 -12.53
CA LEU A 164 -22.57 -18.33 -11.33
C LEU A 164 -23.22 -19.27 -10.31
N VAL A 165 -22.43 -19.69 -9.32
CA VAL A 165 -22.89 -20.54 -8.20
C VAL A 165 -23.57 -19.72 -7.10
N ASP A 166 -22.95 -18.61 -6.67
CA ASP A 166 -23.53 -17.69 -5.68
C ASP A 166 -23.42 -16.23 -6.18
N PRO A 167 -24.54 -15.56 -6.50
CA PRO A 167 -24.53 -14.18 -6.97
C PRO A 167 -24.14 -13.18 -5.89
N SER A 168 -24.34 -13.49 -4.61
CA SER A 168 -24.38 -12.48 -3.54
C SER A 168 -23.06 -11.73 -3.33
N LEU A 169 -21.92 -12.40 -3.61
CA LEU A 169 -20.57 -11.82 -3.52
C LEU A 169 -20.01 -11.39 -4.89
N ILE A 170 -20.75 -11.63 -5.97
CA ILE A 170 -20.32 -11.34 -7.34
C ILE A 170 -21.06 -10.15 -7.93
N ILE A 171 -22.37 -10.08 -7.74
CA ILE A 171 -23.26 -9.08 -8.35
C ILE A 171 -23.67 -8.09 -7.26
N TYR A 172 -23.10 -6.89 -7.33
CA TYR A 172 -23.40 -5.78 -6.43
C TYR A 172 -23.14 -4.46 -7.14
N ARG A 173 -23.56 -3.38 -6.48
CA ARG A 173 -23.38 -2.02 -6.97
C ARG A 173 -22.03 -1.48 -6.49
N ALA A 174 -21.02 -1.57 -7.34
CA ALA A 174 -19.67 -1.13 -7.01
C ALA A 174 -19.59 0.39 -6.81
N MET A 175 -20.29 1.18 -7.62
CA MET A 175 -20.42 2.64 -7.42
C MET A 175 -21.85 3.12 -7.70
N ASP A 176 -22.27 4.16 -7.02
CA ASP A 176 -23.50 4.87 -7.36
C ASP A 176 -23.49 6.31 -6.86
N ARG A 177 -24.45 7.10 -7.33
CA ARG A 177 -24.63 8.49 -6.91
C ARG A 177 -26.02 8.72 -6.32
N LEU A 178 -26.07 9.45 -5.22
CA LEU A 178 -27.29 9.95 -4.59
C LEU A 178 -27.13 11.46 -4.34
N GLY A 179 -27.66 12.29 -5.24
CA GLY A 179 -27.48 13.74 -5.15
C GLY A 179 -26.01 14.14 -5.28
N GLU A 180 -25.45 14.73 -4.23
CA GLU A 180 -24.03 15.13 -4.16
C GLU A 180 -23.12 14.01 -3.66
N ASP A 181 -23.68 12.91 -3.18
CA ASP A 181 -22.93 11.81 -2.61
C ASP A 181 -22.62 10.73 -3.66
N VAL A 182 -21.34 10.36 -3.79
CA VAL A 182 -20.88 9.22 -4.58
C VAL A 182 -20.43 8.12 -3.62
N VAL A 183 -21.10 6.97 -3.68
CA VAL A 183 -20.79 5.79 -2.88
C VAL A 183 -19.99 4.80 -3.73
N VAL A 184 -18.96 4.21 -3.15
CA VAL A 184 -18.19 3.11 -3.73
C VAL A 184 -17.99 2.00 -2.70
N ALA A 185 -18.15 0.74 -3.07
CA ALA A 185 -17.97 -0.37 -2.14
C ALA A 185 -17.60 -1.67 -2.85
N ASN A 186 -16.98 -2.60 -2.12
CA ASN A 186 -16.58 -3.90 -2.68
C ASN A 186 -17.65 -5.02 -2.59
N GLY A 187 -18.88 -4.67 -2.22
CA GLY A 187 -19.97 -5.61 -1.98
C GLY A 187 -21.31 -4.91 -1.81
N ASP A 188 -22.33 -5.69 -1.44
CA ASP A 188 -23.73 -5.25 -1.27
C ASP A 188 -23.95 -4.22 -0.15
N GLN A 189 -22.92 -3.90 0.65
CA GLN A 189 -23.01 -2.81 1.63
C GLN A 189 -23.21 -1.44 0.97
N SER A 190 -22.90 -1.27 -0.32
CA SER A 190 -23.25 -0.09 -1.10
C SER A 190 -24.74 0.27 -0.99
N ASP A 191 -25.62 -0.72 -1.11
CA ASP A 191 -27.06 -0.51 -1.05
C ASP A 191 -27.49 -0.10 0.38
N THR A 192 -26.88 -0.69 1.40
CA THR A 192 -27.11 -0.31 2.80
C THR A 192 -26.69 1.14 3.08
N ILE A 193 -25.56 1.58 2.51
CA ILE A 193 -25.10 2.97 2.62
C ILE A 193 -26.08 3.90 1.91
N LEU A 194 -26.47 3.60 0.68
CA LEU A 194 -27.40 4.42 -0.10
C LEU A 194 -28.77 4.55 0.59
N ASP A 195 -29.30 3.45 1.14
CA ASP A 195 -30.56 3.46 1.87
C ASP A 195 -30.48 4.25 3.18
N GLY A 196 -29.35 4.17 3.87
CA GLY A 196 -29.09 4.98 5.06
C GLY A 196 -28.99 6.47 4.73
N LEU A 197 -28.28 6.85 3.67
CA LEU A 197 -28.19 8.23 3.20
C LEU A 197 -29.56 8.80 2.80
N ARG A 198 -30.42 8.01 2.13
CA ARG A 198 -31.82 8.41 1.84
C ARG A 198 -32.63 8.69 3.10
N GLN A 199 -32.28 8.06 4.21
CA GLN A 199 -32.90 8.26 5.52
C GLN A 199 -32.18 9.34 6.36
N GLY A 200 -31.20 10.05 5.79
CA GLY A 200 -30.42 11.07 6.48
C GLY A 200 -29.38 10.52 7.46
N ARG A 201 -29.00 9.25 7.35
CA ARG A 201 -27.95 8.63 8.19
C ARG A 201 -26.57 8.86 7.61
N THR A 202 -25.56 8.91 8.47
CA THR A 202 -24.15 8.95 8.06
C THR A 202 -23.69 7.60 7.50
N LEU A 203 -22.54 7.58 6.81
CA LEU A 203 -21.86 6.35 6.38
C LEU A 203 -21.71 5.36 7.55
N GLN A 204 -21.24 5.86 8.70
CA GLN A 204 -21.01 5.06 9.91
C GLN A 204 -22.29 4.44 10.44
N ALA A 205 -23.34 5.24 10.63
CA ALA A 205 -24.63 4.76 11.14
C ALA A 205 -25.27 3.74 10.17
N SER A 206 -25.07 3.92 8.86
CA SER A 206 -25.58 3.00 7.84
C SER A 206 -24.89 1.63 7.90
N LEU A 207 -23.61 1.59 8.26
CA LEU A 207 -22.82 0.35 8.29
C LEU A 207 -22.89 -0.42 9.62
N GLU A 208 -23.62 0.05 10.64
CA GLU A 208 -23.76 -0.62 11.93
C GLU A 208 -24.28 -2.06 11.81
N SER A 209 -25.19 -2.30 10.86
CA SER A 209 -25.76 -3.64 10.60
C SER A 209 -24.85 -4.58 9.82
N ARG A 210 -23.73 -4.07 9.28
CA ARG A 210 -22.81 -4.83 8.42
C ARG A 210 -21.54 -5.23 9.18
N THR A 211 -20.89 -6.30 8.73
CA THR A 211 -19.58 -6.77 9.22
C THR A 211 -18.67 -7.11 8.04
N PHE A 212 -17.49 -7.68 8.27
CA PHE A 212 -16.72 -8.37 7.23
C PHE A 212 -17.55 -9.44 6.48
N GLU A 213 -17.10 -9.87 5.31
CA GLU A 213 -17.78 -10.88 4.50
C GLU A 213 -17.80 -12.26 5.19
N PRO A 214 -18.90 -13.02 5.13
CA PRO A 214 -19.01 -14.33 5.77
C PRO A 214 -18.34 -15.45 4.93
N ASP A 215 -17.17 -15.20 4.34
CA ASP A 215 -16.48 -16.07 3.39
C ASP A 215 -15.28 -16.79 4.05
N ALA A 216 -15.56 -17.55 5.11
CA ALA A 216 -14.54 -18.35 5.78
C ALA A 216 -13.74 -19.21 4.77
N PRO A 217 -12.41 -19.31 4.92
CA PRO A 217 -11.60 -18.83 6.04
C PRO A 217 -11.08 -17.39 5.88
N ASN A 218 -11.41 -16.67 4.79
CA ASN A 218 -10.79 -15.39 4.49
C ASN A 218 -11.39 -14.23 5.29
N TYR A 219 -12.70 -14.27 5.58
CA TYR A 219 -13.41 -13.22 6.32
C TYR A 219 -13.12 -11.83 5.77
N THR A 220 -13.37 -11.68 4.47
CA THR A 220 -12.85 -10.58 3.69
C THR A 220 -13.30 -9.23 4.22
N PRO A 221 -12.39 -8.26 4.41
CA PRO A 221 -12.78 -6.93 4.82
C PRO A 221 -13.78 -6.31 3.84
N ARG A 222 -14.80 -5.64 4.39
CA ARG A 222 -15.66 -4.75 3.60
C ARG A 222 -15.05 -3.37 3.59
N ILE A 223 -14.65 -2.91 2.41
CA ILE A 223 -14.18 -1.56 2.15
C ILE A 223 -15.28 -0.76 1.47
N SER A 224 -15.44 0.50 1.89
CA SER A 224 -16.38 1.44 1.28
C SER A 224 -15.83 2.85 1.30
N GLY A 225 -16.26 3.68 0.35
CA GLY A 225 -15.99 5.11 0.28
C GLY A 225 -17.28 5.89 0.06
N LEU A 226 -17.36 7.05 0.69
CA LEU A 226 -18.38 8.07 0.42
C LEU A 226 -17.64 9.36 0.05
N PHE A 227 -17.85 9.85 -1.17
CA PHE A 227 -17.33 11.13 -1.62
C PHE A 227 -18.49 12.12 -1.74
N HIS A 228 -18.48 13.16 -0.91
CA HIS A 228 -19.44 14.26 -0.99
C HIS A 228 -18.89 15.35 -1.92
N LEU A 229 -19.66 15.68 -2.95
CA LEU A 229 -19.37 16.77 -3.89
C LEU A 229 -19.95 18.09 -3.37
N GLY A 230 -19.81 19.17 -4.14
CA GLY A 230 -20.37 20.47 -3.81
C GLY A 230 -19.32 21.49 -3.36
N GLN A 231 -19.78 22.47 -2.57
CA GLN A 231 -18.96 23.61 -2.13
C GLN A 231 -17.91 23.21 -1.10
N ASP A 232 -18.26 22.29 -0.19
CA ASP A 232 -17.40 21.81 0.90
C ASP A 232 -17.15 20.30 0.72
N PRO A 233 -16.39 19.90 -0.32
CA PRO A 233 -16.23 18.51 -0.66
C PRO A 233 -15.40 17.78 0.39
N PHE A 234 -15.76 16.53 0.66
CA PHE A 234 -15.00 15.64 1.53
C PHE A 234 -15.17 14.21 1.08
N TYR A 235 -14.34 13.31 1.60
CA TYR A 235 -14.64 11.88 1.51
C TYR A 235 -14.30 11.13 2.78
N THR A 236 -15.03 10.04 3.00
CA THR A 236 -14.79 9.10 4.08
C THR A 236 -14.52 7.72 3.50
N LEU A 237 -13.43 7.11 3.91
CA LEU A 237 -13.11 5.71 3.65
C LEU A 237 -13.45 4.87 4.89
N SER A 238 -13.96 3.66 4.69
CA SER A 238 -14.34 2.74 5.77
C SER A 238 -13.80 1.33 5.52
N ILE A 239 -13.42 0.65 6.59
CA ILE A 239 -12.97 -0.74 6.58
C ILE A 239 -13.64 -1.48 7.74
N LEU A 240 -14.39 -2.54 7.44
CA LEU A 240 -14.93 -3.48 8.41
C LEU A 240 -14.17 -4.80 8.30
N ARG A 241 -13.43 -5.20 9.34
CA ARG A 241 -12.54 -6.38 9.30
C ARG A 241 -12.75 -7.26 10.52
N ARG A 242 -12.39 -8.54 10.39
CA ARG A 242 -12.45 -9.49 11.50
C ARG A 242 -11.23 -9.32 12.41
N SER A 243 -11.48 -9.15 13.70
CA SER A 243 -10.45 -9.17 14.75
C SER A 243 -10.08 -10.59 15.15
N ASP A 244 -8.95 -10.75 15.86
CA ASP A 244 -8.47 -12.06 16.34
C ASP A 244 -9.49 -12.78 17.26
N ASP A 245 -10.27 -12.02 18.03
CA ASP A 245 -11.34 -12.51 18.89
C ASP A 245 -12.65 -12.84 18.14
N GLY A 246 -12.67 -12.63 16.81
CA GLY A 246 -13.82 -12.84 15.95
C GLY A 246 -14.82 -11.67 15.89
N SER A 247 -14.59 -10.59 16.65
CA SER A 247 -15.38 -9.37 16.55
C SER A 247 -15.14 -8.63 15.24
N CYS A 248 -15.98 -7.62 14.96
CA CYS A 248 -15.83 -6.76 13.79
C CYS A 248 -15.19 -5.43 14.22
N ASP A 249 -13.93 -5.23 13.84
CA ASP A 249 -13.28 -3.93 13.92
C ASP A 249 -13.79 -3.01 12.80
N ARG A 250 -14.01 -1.74 13.13
CA ARG A 250 -14.64 -0.75 12.26
C ARG A 250 -13.81 0.52 12.27
N SER A 251 -13.19 0.85 11.14
CA SER A 251 -12.39 2.07 11.00
C SER A 251 -13.01 2.98 9.96
N TYR A 252 -13.00 4.29 10.25
CA TYR A 252 -13.51 5.35 9.39
C TYR A 252 -12.46 6.45 9.30
N TYR A 253 -12.16 6.90 8.10
CA TYR A 253 -11.12 7.90 7.82
C TYR A 253 -11.72 9.00 6.96
N SER A 254 -11.91 10.18 7.55
CA SER A 254 -12.53 11.33 6.89
C SER A 254 -11.50 12.37 6.50
N TYR A 255 -11.62 12.87 5.28
CA TYR A 255 -10.73 13.86 4.69
C TYR A 255 -11.55 15.05 4.24
N THR A 256 -11.40 16.18 4.93
CA THR A 256 -12.14 17.43 4.69
C THR A 256 -11.27 18.51 4.04
N GLU A 257 -9.96 18.42 4.20
CA GLU A 257 -8.99 19.31 3.56
C GLU A 257 -8.42 18.61 2.32
N LEU A 258 -9.04 18.81 1.17
CA LEU A 258 -8.67 18.12 -0.06
C LEU A 258 -7.55 18.86 -0.80
N GLU A 259 -6.44 18.17 -1.06
CA GLU A 259 -5.35 18.68 -1.90
C GLU A 259 -5.46 18.16 -3.35
N LYS A 260 -5.17 19.04 -4.31
CA LYS A 260 -5.12 18.67 -5.73
C LYS A 260 -3.99 17.68 -5.98
N GLY A 261 -4.29 16.65 -6.76
CA GLY A 261 -3.33 15.60 -7.08
C GLY A 261 -3.10 14.61 -5.94
N LYS A 262 -3.89 14.66 -4.86
CA LYS A 262 -3.79 13.77 -3.71
C LYS A 262 -5.06 12.95 -3.52
N ALA A 263 -4.88 11.70 -3.09
CA ALA A 263 -5.95 10.76 -2.81
C ALA A 263 -5.54 9.74 -1.75
N HIS A 264 -6.47 8.89 -1.34
CA HIS A 264 -6.19 7.74 -0.48
C HIS A 264 -6.72 6.43 -1.07
N LEU A 265 -5.97 5.35 -0.85
CA LEU A 265 -6.25 3.99 -1.30
C LEU A 265 -6.44 3.07 -0.10
N ILE A 266 -7.51 2.30 -0.14
CA ILE A 266 -7.73 1.13 0.73
C ILE A 266 -7.97 -0.11 -0.13
N HIS A 267 -7.51 -1.26 0.32
CA HIS A 267 -7.75 -2.53 -0.35
C HIS A 267 -8.10 -3.63 0.65
N THR A 268 -8.50 -4.80 0.18
CA THR A 268 -8.97 -5.88 1.06
C THR A 268 -7.83 -6.71 1.65
N TYR A 269 -6.69 -6.88 0.95
CA TYR A 269 -5.60 -7.77 1.40
C TYR A 269 -4.19 -7.21 1.18
N GLU A 270 -3.22 -7.64 1.98
CA GLU A 270 -1.79 -7.28 1.86
C GLU A 270 -0.98 -8.22 0.96
N GLY A 271 -1.56 -9.31 0.45
CA GLY A 271 -0.84 -10.27 -0.39
C GLY A 271 -1.61 -11.55 -0.74
N ASP A 272 -0.93 -12.49 -1.39
CA ASP A 272 -1.51 -13.72 -1.98
C ASP A 272 -1.52 -14.96 -1.06
N GLY A 273 -1.38 -14.75 0.25
CA GLY A 273 -1.33 -15.80 1.28
C GLY A 273 -2.57 -16.70 1.38
N ASN A 274 -2.49 -17.74 2.22
CA ASN A 274 -3.58 -18.67 2.48
C ASN A 274 -3.66 -19.04 3.98
N PRO A 275 -4.67 -18.54 4.74
CA PRO A 275 -5.73 -17.61 4.33
C PRO A 275 -5.17 -16.25 3.90
N LEU A 276 -5.98 -15.45 3.21
CA LEU A 276 -5.55 -14.14 2.72
C LEU A 276 -5.29 -13.16 3.88
N PRO A 277 -4.12 -12.50 3.95
CA PRO A 277 -3.85 -11.50 4.98
C PRO A 277 -4.68 -10.24 4.70
N GLY A 278 -5.62 -9.91 5.58
CA GLY A 278 -6.43 -8.71 5.47
C GLY A 278 -5.60 -7.43 5.55
N PHE A 279 -6.07 -6.35 4.91
CA PHE A 279 -5.42 -5.04 4.96
C PHE A 279 -5.28 -4.50 6.40
N THR A 280 -4.10 -3.94 6.69
CA THR A 280 -3.75 -3.42 8.01
C THR A 280 -3.27 -1.98 7.96
N GLY A 281 -3.61 -1.23 9.02
CA GLY A 281 -3.27 0.18 9.16
C GLY A 281 -4.26 1.12 8.46
N ASP A 282 -3.78 2.34 8.22
CA ASP A 282 -4.55 3.47 7.71
C ASP A 282 -4.58 3.50 6.17
N PRO A 283 -5.56 4.17 5.54
CA PRO A 283 -5.56 4.42 4.10
C PRO A 283 -4.23 5.00 3.64
N ARG A 284 -3.76 4.53 2.50
CA ARG A 284 -2.46 4.92 1.95
C ARG A 284 -2.63 6.15 1.06
N GLU A 285 -1.83 7.20 1.24
CA GLU A 285 -1.88 8.39 0.36
C GLU A 285 -1.28 8.08 -1.03
N VAL A 286 -1.98 8.47 -2.10
CA VAL A 286 -1.58 8.35 -3.53
C VAL A 286 -1.48 9.72 -4.17
N ASP A 287 -0.55 9.84 -5.11
CA ASP A 287 -0.57 10.94 -6.09
C ASP A 287 -1.48 10.57 -7.28
N LEU A 288 -2.32 11.51 -7.72
CA LEU A 288 -3.22 11.40 -8.87
C LEU A 288 -2.94 12.48 -9.92
N ALA A 289 -2.13 12.13 -10.91
CA ALA A 289 -1.88 12.98 -12.07
C ALA A 289 -2.79 12.61 -13.25
N GLY A 290 -3.18 13.57 -14.08
CA GLY A 290 -3.98 13.29 -15.29
C GLY A 290 -5.47 12.99 -15.07
N ASP A 291 -6.12 12.48 -16.12
CA ASP A 291 -7.56 12.20 -16.19
C ASP A 291 -7.92 10.74 -15.90
N ALA A 292 -9.23 10.45 -15.87
CA ALA A 292 -9.80 9.13 -15.62
C ALA A 292 -9.11 8.02 -16.41
N ASP A 293 -8.90 8.21 -17.71
CA ASP A 293 -8.28 7.21 -18.59
C ASP A 293 -6.83 6.93 -18.18
N SER A 294 -6.02 7.98 -18.03
CA SER A 294 -4.63 7.81 -17.63
C SER A 294 -4.47 7.18 -16.24
N ILE A 295 -5.38 7.50 -15.30
CA ILE A 295 -5.42 6.91 -13.97
C ILE A 295 -5.81 5.43 -14.06
N ALA A 296 -6.82 5.11 -14.88
CA ALA A 296 -7.27 3.73 -15.08
C ALA A 296 -6.16 2.86 -15.68
N ASP A 297 -5.42 3.37 -16.67
CA ASP A 297 -4.26 2.69 -17.26
C ASP A 297 -3.18 2.40 -16.22
N ARG A 298 -2.80 3.40 -15.41
CA ARG A 298 -1.78 3.20 -14.38
C ARG A 298 -2.20 2.18 -13.34
N ILE A 299 -3.44 2.24 -12.85
CA ILE A 299 -3.94 1.22 -11.90
C ILE A 299 -3.89 -0.16 -12.57
N TRP A 300 -4.40 -0.28 -13.80
CA TRP A 300 -4.45 -1.54 -14.55
C TRP A 300 -3.08 -2.17 -14.81
N GLU A 301 -2.06 -1.35 -15.07
CA GLU A 301 -0.69 -1.78 -15.30
C GLU A 301 0.02 -2.21 -14.01
N MET A 302 -0.31 -1.59 -12.87
CA MET A 302 0.27 -1.94 -11.57
C MET A 302 -0.32 -3.22 -10.98
N LEU A 303 -1.58 -3.56 -11.31
CA LEU A 303 -2.18 -4.82 -10.86
C LEU A 303 -1.53 -6.01 -11.57
N ASP A 304 -1.19 -7.05 -10.79
CA ASP A 304 -0.63 -8.29 -11.33
C ASP A 304 -1.55 -8.88 -12.42
N ARG A 305 -0.98 -9.10 -13.61
CA ARG A 305 -1.68 -9.62 -14.79
C ARG A 305 -2.35 -10.96 -14.52
N GLN A 306 -1.82 -11.76 -13.59
CA GLN A 306 -2.39 -13.05 -13.20
C GLN A 306 -3.74 -12.89 -12.48
N TYR A 307 -3.92 -11.80 -11.74
CA TYR A 307 -5.07 -11.63 -10.84
C TYR A 307 -6.02 -10.50 -11.24
N ARG A 308 -5.58 -9.51 -12.02
CA ARG A 308 -6.42 -8.37 -12.40
C ARG A 308 -7.67 -8.81 -13.17
N VAL A 309 -8.81 -8.22 -12.82
CA VAL A 309 -10.12 -8.50 -13.43
C VAL A 309 -10.67 -7.24 -14.10
N ALA A 310 -10.86 -6.18 -13.30
CA ALA A 310 -11.41 -4.93 -13.79
C ALA A 310 -10.96 -3.74 -12.94
N VAL A 311 -10.93 -2.56 -13.56
CA VAL A 311 -10.70 -1.24 -12.97
C VAL A 311 -11.75 -0.31 -13.56
N CYS A 312 -12.39 0.49 -12.71
CA CYS A 312 -13.25 1.58 -13.12
C CYS A 312 -12.79 2.84 -12.40
N VAL A 313 -12.58 3.92 -13.13
CA VAL A 313 -12.29 5.25 -12.60
C VAL A 313 -13.43 6.17 -13.02
N LYS A 314 -14.08 6.78 -12.03
CA LYS A 314 -15.03 7.87 -12.22
C LYS A 314 -14.31 9.18 -11.93
N GLU A 315 -14.27 10.06 -12.92
CA GLU A 315 -13.87 11.47 -12.76
C GLU A 315 -15.11 12.35 -12.83
N ILE A 316 -15.25 13.26 -11.88
CA ILE A 316 -16.39 14.18 -11.84
C ILE A 316 -15.93 15.55 -11.31
N ASN A 317 -16.44 16.63 -11.91
CA ASN A 317 -16.23 17.96 -11.33
C ASN A 317 -16.92 18.05 -9.96
N LEU A 318 -16.41 18.89 -9.06
CA LEU A 318 -17.00 19.10 -7.74
C LEU A 318 -18.42 19.70 -7.79
N THR A 319 -18.79 20.41 -8.86
CA THR A 319 -20.20 20.82 -9.09
C THR A 319 -21.12 19.63 -9.39
N GLY A 320 -20.56 18.45 -9.64
CA GLY A 320 -21.29 17.25 -9.96
C GLY A 320 -21.82 17.19 -11.40
N THR A 321 -21.38 18.08 -12.29
CA THR A 321 -21.66 18.01 -13.73
C THR A 321 -20.55 17.22 -14.44
N ASP A 322 -20.89 16.58 -15.57
CA ASP A 322 -19.93 15.96 -16.50
C ASP A 322 -19.08 14.81 -15.91
N ALA A 323 -19.75 13.75 -15.44
CA ALA A 323 -19.06 12.53 -15.02
C ALA A 323 -18.48 11.77 -16.22
N VAL A 324 -17.20 11.44 -16.14
CA VAL A 324 -16.47 10.61 -17.11
C VAL A 324 -16.10 9.29 -16.45
N PHE A 325 -16.32 8.18 -17.16
CA PHE A 325 -15.92 6.86 -16.72
C PHE A 325 -14.84 6.30 -17.64
N ALA A 326 -13.75 5.83 -17.04
CA ALA A 326 -12.73 5.04 -17.71
C ALA A 326 -12.71 3.63 -17.11
N ILE A 327 -12.90 2.63 -17.96
CA ILE A 327 -12.94 1.23 -17.52
C ILE A 327 -11.82 0.45 -18.23
N ARG A 328 -11.08 -0.36 -17.48
CA ARG A 328 -10.14 -1.37 -17.99
C ARG A 328 -10.56 -2.72 -17.46
N GLN A 329 -10.67 -3.70 -18.32
CA GLN A 329 -11.11 -5.04 -17.94
C GLN A 329 -10.27 -6.04 -18.70
N GLY A 330 -10.07 -7.22 -18.13
CA GLY A 330 -9.34 -8.28 -18.80
C GLY A 330 -10.05 -8.63 -20.10
N ALA A 331 -9.35 -8.52 -21.22
CA ALA A 331 -9.78 -9.16 -22.45
C ALA A 331 -9.72 -10.68 -22.26
N ASP A 332 -10.84 -11.34 -22.55
CA ASP A 332 -11.00 -12.76 -22.86
C ASP A 332 -10.85 -13.76 -21.70
N ASN A 333 -11.99 -14.12 -21.09
CA ASN A 333 -12.25 -15.31 -20.28
C ASN A 333 -12.06 -16.64 -21.04
N GLY A 334 -11.13 -16.74 -22.00
CA GLY A 334 -10.87 -17.97 -22.76
C GLY A 334 -11.88 -18.26 -23.87
N LEU A 335 -12.52 -17.23 -24.44
CA LEU A 335 -13.13 -17.32 -25.77
C LEU A 335 -12.27 -16.47 -26.73
N TYR A 336 -11.34 -17.14 -27.40
CA TYR A 336 -10.69 -16.67 -28.62
C TYR A 336 -11.27 -17.43 -29.80
#